data_AF-A0A3D1IID2-F1
#
_entry.id   AF-A0A3D1IID2-F1
#
_cell.length_a   1.000
_cell.length_b   1.000
_cell.length_c   1.000
_cell.angle_alpha   90.00
_cell.angle_beta   90.00
_cell.angle_gamma   90.00
#
_symmetry.space_group_name_H-M   'P 1'
#
loop_
_entity.id
_entity.type
_entity.pdbx_description
1 polymer ?
#
loop_
_entity_poly.entity_id
_entity_poly.type
_entity_poly.pdbx_seq_one_letter_code
_entity_poly.pdbx_strand_id
1 'polypeptide(L)'
;MGVARSRSTSRLTFAATVAVLLAAPLAMAGAGSASQPEPPTSSWQRSLLDRYCVTCHNDRVRAGELVLEDLDVLSVHEAPATWETVVRKLRAGAMPPPARLRPDPETYGRFVSWLELELDRVAAVSPNPGRTEAFHRLNRTEYHNAVRDLLDVEVDVTELLPADGGSYGFDNIAGVLGISPTLLERYLGAARKISRIALGRPPPSAATETFRVANDLSQDDWVDGMPFGTRGGATFQYNFPQDGEYVVRVFLARNAGGSLAIFDAPHTLEVSLDDEVVQSYT
;
A
#
# COMPACT_ATOMS: atom_id res chain seq x y z
N MET A 1 -41.82 17.38 0.68
CA MET A 1 -41.64 16.03 1.24
C MET A 1 -40.72 15.32 0.27
N GLY A 2 -39.44 15.21 0.61
CA GLY A 2 -38.43 14.62 -0.27
C GLY A 2 -38.17 13.18 0.13
N VAL A 3 -37.97 12.30 -0.85
CA VAL A 3 -37.54 10.91 -0.65
C VAL A 3 -36.07 10.85 -1.02
N ALA A 4 -35.21 10.56 -0.05
CA ALA A 4 -33.79 10.31 -0.29
C ALA A 4 -33.55 8.80 -0.28
N ARG A 5 -32.81 8.30 -1.27
CA ARG A 5 -32.38 6.91 -1.35
C ARG A 5 -30.90 6.86 -1.05
N SER A 6 -30.53 6.31 0.10
CA SER A 6 -29.12 6.01 0.40
C SER A 6 -28.79 4.60 -0.10
N ARG A 7 -27.62 4.44 -0.72
CA ARG A 7 -27.05 3.14 -1.09
C ARG A 7 -25.65 3.07 -0.50
N SER A 8 -25.44 2.21 0.49
CA SER A 8 -24.10 1.78 0.86
C SER A 8 -23.59 0.82 -0.21
N THR A 9 -22.66 1.27 -1.06
CA THR A 9 -21.55 0.51 -1.67
C THR A 9 -21.17 1.04 -3.06
N SER A 10 -19.93 1.54 -3.14
CA SER A 10 -19.21 1.76 -4.39
C SER A 10 -18.95 0.40 -5.06
N ARG A 11 -19.56 0.16 -6.22
CA ARG A 11 -19.30 -1.02 -7.05
C ARG A 11 -18.24 -0.68 -8.09
N LEU A 12 -17.01 -1.10 -7.84
CA LEU A 12 -15.96 -1.20 -8.87
C LEU A 12 -16.34 -2.31 -9.86
N THR A 13 -16.85 -1.92 -11.04
CA THR A 13 -17.06 -2.81 -12.18
C THR A 13 -15.76 -2.96 -12.97
N PHE A 14 -15.10 -4.11 -12.84
CA PHE A 14 -14.05 -4.52 -13.78
C PHE A 14 -14.70 -4.99 -15.09
N ALA A 15 -14.55 -4.20 -16.16
CA ALA A 15 -14.90 -4.63 -17.51
C ALA A 15 -13.75 -5.47 -18.09
N ALA A 16 -13.97 -6.78 -18.23
CA ALA A 16 -13.05 -7.66 -18.96
C ALA A 16 -13.37 -7.61 -20.46
N THR A 17 -12.54 -6.91 -21.24
CA THR A 17 -12.60 -6.93 -22.71
C THR A 17 -11.91 -8.19 -23.24
N VAL A 18 -12.68 -9.09 -23.86
CA VAL A 18 -12.17 -10.23 -24.63
C VAL A 18 -11.73 -9.72 -26.01
N ALA A 19 -10.41 -9.69 -26.25
CA ALA A 19 -9.85 -9.40 -27.56
C ALA A 19 -9.82 -10.68 -28.41
N VAL A 20 -10.60 -10.70 -29.50
CA VAL A 20 -10.56 -11.76 -30.51
C VAL A 20 -9.36 -11.51 -31.43
N LEU A 21 -8.34 -12.37 -31.35
CA LEU A 21 -7.19 -12.38 -32.24
C LEU A 21 -7.52 -13.16 -33.52
N LEU A 22 -7.64 -12.45 -34.64
CA LEU A 22 -7.71 -13.01 -35.99
C LEU A 22 -6.31 -13.50 -36.40
N ALA A 23 -6.16 -14.81 -36.57
CA ALA A 23 -4.96 -15.43 -37.10
C ALA A 23 -4.92 -15.30 -38.64
N ALA A 24 -3.89 -14.66 -39.18
CA ALA A 24 -3.55 -14.69 -40.60
C ALA A 24 -2.42 -15.74 -40.85
N PRO A 25 -2.46 -16.52 -41.93
CA PRO A 25 -1.42 -17.51 -42.20
C PRO A 25 -0.20 -16.83 -42.81
N LEU A 26 0.96 -16.98 -42.15
CA LEU A 26 2.26 -16.57 -42.71
C LEU A 26 2.83 -17.69 -43.58
N ALA A 27 3.11 -17.35 -44.84
CA ALA A 27 3.77 -18.24 -45.79
C ALA A 27 5.23 -18.52 -45.36
N MET A 28 5.59 -19.79 -45.25
CA MET A 28 6.96 -20.26 -44.99
C MET A 28 7.81 -20.11 -46.26
N ALA A 29 8.68 -19.11 -46.30
CA ALA A 29 9.80 -19.06 -47.23
C ALA A 29 11.03 -19.68 -46.57
N GLY A 30 11.53 -20.78 -47.13
CA GLY A 30 12.73 -21.47 -46.67
C GLY A 30 13.98 -20.60 -46.85
N ALA A 31 14.57 -20.16 -45.75
CA ALA A 31 15.90 -19.57 -45.72
C ALA A 31 16.91 -20.66 -45.36
N GLY A 32 17.89 -20.86 -46.23
CA GLY A 32 19.00 -21.78 -46.01
C GLY A 32 19.82 -21.39 -44.79
N SER A 33 20.17 -22.38 -43.96
CA SER A 33 21.05 -22.23 -42.82
C SER A 33 22.45 -21.83 -43.29
N ALA A 34 22.75 -20.53 -43.21
CA ALA A 34 24.13 -20.06 -43.14
C ALA A 34 24.65 -20.37 -41.73
N SER A 35 25.68 -21.21 -41.64
CA SER A 35 26.40 -21.47 -40.40
C SER A 35 26.98 -20.16 -39.87
N GLN A 36 26.42 -19.64 -38.78
CA GLN A 36 27.00 -18.52 -38.06
C GLN A 36 28.32 -18.99 -37.42
N PRO A 37 29.39 -18.17 -37.46
CA PRO A 37 30.62 -18.48 -36.74
C PRO A 37 30.34 -18.59 -35.24
N GLU A 38 30.79 -19.68 -34.62
CA GLU A 38 30.70 -19.87 -33.16
C GLU A 38 31.32 -18.66 -32.45
N PRO A 39 30.62 -18.03 -31.48
CA PRO A 39 31.20 -16.96 -30.69
C PRO A 39 32.40 -17.48 -29.89
N PRO A 40 33.38 -16.63 -29.55
CA PRO A 40 34.53 -17.03 -28.76
C PRO A 40 34.08 -17.74 -27.48
N THR A 41 34.65 -18.91 -27.23
CA THR A 41 34.23 -19.89 -26.21
C THR A 41 34.37 -19.43 -24.75
N SER A 42 34.90 -18.23 -24.48
CA SER A 42 34.94 -17.64 -23.14
C SER A 42 34.69 -16.14 -23.16
N SER A 43 33.85 -15.67 -22.24
CA SER A 43 33.59 -14.25 -22.00
C SER A 43 34.81 -13.58 -21.36
N TRP A 44 34.97 -12.26 -21.53
CA TRP A 44 36.10 -11.54 -20.93
C TRP A 44 36.11 -11.63 -19.39
N GLN A 45 34.92 -11.76 -18.78
CA GLN A 45 34.74 -11.99 -17.35
C GLN A 45 35.32 -13.35 -16.93
N ARG A 46 35.04 -14.41 -17.70
CA ARG A 46 35.60 -15.74 -17.46
C ARG A 46 37.11 -15.74 -17.63
N SER A 47 37.61 -15.15 -18.71
CA SER A 47 39.06 -15.03 -18.96
C SER A 47 39.79 -14.28 -17.84
N LEU A 48 39.15 -13.25 -17.25
CA LEU A 48 39.69 -12.52 -16.11
C LEU A 48 39.74 -13.41 -14.86
N LEU A 49 38.64 -14.12 -14.55
CA LEU A 49 38.61 -15.05 -13.41
C LEU A 49 39.68 -16.13 -13.56
N ASP A 50 39.82 -16.74 -14.73
CA ASP A 50 40.81 -17.80 -14.98
C ASP A 50 42.23 -17.31 -14.72
N ARG A 51 42.55 -16.10 -15.20
CA ARG A 51 43.88 -15.51 -15.09
C ARG A 51 44.24 -15.06 -13.68
N TYR A 52 43.30 -14.48 -12.95
CA TYR A 52 43.60 -13.76 -11.70
C TYR A 52 43.02 -14.42 -10.44
N CYS A 53 41.98 -15.25 -10.55
CA CYS A 53 41.24 -15.79 -9.42
C CYS A 53 41.38 -17.31 -9.30
N VAL A 54 41.16 -18.06 -10.39
CA VAL A 54 41.09 -19.53 -10.38
C VAL A 54 42.42 -20.18 -10.08
N THR A 55 43.56 -19.50 -10.26
CA THR A 55 44.86 -20.04 -9.83
C THR A 55 44.94 -20.34 -8.32
N CYS A 56 44.10 -19.71 -7.49
CA CYS A 56 43.98 -19.97 -6.05
C CYS A 56 42.61 -20.53 -5.64
N HIS A 57 41.54 -20.10 -6.32
CA HIS A 57 40.16 -20.44 -5.99
C HIS A 57 39.65 -21.54 -6.92
N ASN A 58 40.33 -22.68 -6.90
CA ASN A 58 40.00 -23.90 -7.64
C ASN A 58 39.81 -25.07 -6.69
N ASP A 59 39.36 -26.21 -7.21
CA ASP A 59 39.07 -27.41 -6.41
C ASP A 59 40.29 -28.02 -5.70
N ARG A 60 41.50 -27.74 -6.18
CA ARG A 60 42.74 -28.29 -5.61
C ARG A 60 43.26 -27.44 -4.46
N VAL A 61 43.32 -26.11 -4.65
CA VAL A 61 43.92 -25.16 -3.70
C VAL A 61 42.88 -24.64 -2.70
N ARG A 62 41.65 -24.39 -3.15
CA ARG A 62 40.50 -23.95 -2.34
C ARG A 62 40.84 -22.83 -1.35
N ALA A 63 41.60 -21.82 -1.79
CA ALA A 63 42.04 -20.74 -0.92
C ALA A 63 40.83 -20.01 -0.31
N GLY A 64 40.80 -19.89 1.02
CA GLY A 64 39.68 -19.27 1.73
C GLY A 64 38.35 -20.00 1.57
N GLU A 65 38.39 -21.33 1.35
CA GLU A 65 37.22 -22.20 1.16
C GLU A 65 36.34 -21.82 -0.04
N LEU A 66 36.88 -21.02 -0.96
CA LEU A 66 36.18 -20.54 -2.16
C LEU A 66 36.68 -21.27 -3.41
N VAL A 67 35.73 -21.77 -4.22
CA VAL A 67 35.96 -22.34 -5.54
C VAL A 67 35.18 -21.52 -6.57
N LEU A 68 35.87 -21.05 -7.60
CA LEU A 68 35.31 -20.24 -8.70
C LEU A 68 35.48 -20.93 -10.06
N GLU A 69 36.20 -22.07 -10.11
CA GLU A 69 36.52 -22.79 -11.35
C GLU A 69 35.26 -23.15 -12.12
N ASP A 70 34.28 -23.78 -11.45
CA ASP A 70 33.05 -24.29 -12.06
C ASP A 70 31.87 -23.32 -12.02
N LEU A 71 32.02 -22.14 -11.38
CA LEU A 71 30.95 -21.15 -11.36
C LEU A 71 30.89 -20.42 -12.71
N ASP A 72 29.70 -20.41 -13.32
CA ASP A 72 29.44 -19.55 -14.47
C ASP A 72 29.27 -18.10 -14.01
N VAL A 73 30.25 -17.27 -14.36
CA VAL A 73 30.28 -15.86 -14.02
C VAL A 73 29.13 -15.09 -14.69
N LEU A 74 28.60 -15.56 -15.82
CA LEU A 74 27.46 -14.92 -16.48
C LEU A 74 26.12 -15.30 -15.82
N SER A 75 26.10 -16.34 -15.01
CA SER A 75 24.93 -16.83 -14.28
C SER A 75 24.99 -16.44 -12.80
N VAL A 76 25.18 -15.13 -12.53
CA VAL A 76 25.34 -14.56 -11.17
C VAL A 76 24.21 -14.97 -10.21
N HIS A 77 23.00 -15.14 -10.73
CA HIS A 77 21.81 -15.54 -9.97
C HIS A 77 21.91 -16.95 -9.33
N GLU A 78 22.78 -17.83 -9.82
CA GLU A 78 22.96 -19.17 -9.27
C GLU A 78 23.72 -19.15 -7.93
N ALA A 79 24.59 -18.15 -7.73
CA ALA A 79 25.44 -18.05 -6.54
C ALA A 79 25.63 -16.60 -6.02
N PRO A 80 24.55 -15.82 -5.80
CA PRO A 80 24.65 -14.38 -5.50
C PRO A 80 25.46 -14.10 -4.23
N ALA A 81 25.29 -14.88 -3.16
CA ALA A 81 26.04 -14.70 -1.91
C ALA A 81 27.55 -14.90 -2.08
N THR A 82 27.96 -15.82 -2.98
CA THR A 82 29.36 -16.05 -3.31
C THR A 82 29.92 -14.85 -4.08
N TRP A 83 29.19 -14.37 -5.09
CA TRP A 83 29.60 -13.22 -5.89
C TRP A 83 29.64 -11.92 -5.08
N GLU A 84 28.71 -11.68 -4.16
CA GLU A 84 28.77 -10.57 -3.20
C GLU A 84 30.04 -10.64 -2.35
N THR A 85 30.45 -11.84 -1.92
CA THR A 85 31.70 -12.02 -1.17
C THR A 85 32.91 -11.65 -2.03
N VAL A 86 32.91 -12.04 -3.31
CA VAL A 86 33.94 -11.65 -4.26
C VAL A 86 33.98 -10.12 -4.42
N VAL A 87 32.84 -9.47 -4.68
CA VAL A 87 32.74 -8.01 -4.78
C VAL A 87 33.28 -7.33 -3.53
N ARG A 88 32.89 -7.76 -2.32
CA ARG A 88 33.39 -7.20 -1.06
C ARG A 88 34.92 -7.27 -0.96
N LYS A 89 35.52 -8.40 -1.35
CA LYS A 89 36.99 -8.57 -1.33
C LYS A 89 37.68 -7.71 -2.39
N LEU A 90 37.06 -7.54 -3.56
CA LEU A 90 37.59 -6.70 -4.63
C LEU A 90 37.48 -5.20 -4.28
N ARG A 91 36.33 -4.74 -3.77
CA ARG A 91 36.16 -3.35 -3.30
C ARG A 91 37.11 -3.00 -2.15
N ALA A 92 37.42 -3.96 -1.28
CA ALA A 92 38.43 -3.78 -0.23
C ALA A 92 39.89 -3.81 -0.75
N GLY A 93 40.12 -4.09 -2.04
CA GLY A 93 41.47 -4.25 -2.61
C GLY A 93 42.26 -5.44 -2.04
N ALA A 94 41.56 -6.37 -1.36
CA ALA A 94 42.17 -7.51 -0.69
C ALA A 94 42.56 -8.63 -1.67
N MET A 95 41.87 -8.70 -2.82
CA MET A 95 42.09 -9.72 -3.85
C MET A 95 42.35 -9.10 -5.22
N PRO A 96 43.23 -9.72 -6.06
CA PRO A 96 44.26 -10.71 -5.68
C PRO A 96 45.22 -10.15 -4.61
N PRO A 97 45.91 -10.93 -3.76
CA PRO A 97 46.81 -10.38 -2.74
C PRO A 97 48.04 -9.69 -3.37
N PRO A 98 48.75 -8.79 -2.65
CA PRO A 98 49.82 -7.97 -3.23
C PRO A 98 50.96 -8.72 -3.94
N ALA A 99 51.24 -9.97 -3.52
CA ALA A 99 52.27 -10.82 -4.11
C ALA A 99 51.82 -11.54 -5.41
N ARG A 100 50.56 -11.37 -5.83
CA ARG A 100 50.00 -12.02 -7.02
C ARG A 100 49.80 -11.02 -8.14
N LEU A 101 49.72 -11.53 -9.38
CA LEU A 101 49.40 -10.73 -10.54
C LEU A 101 48.03 -10.07 -10.33
N ARG A 102 47.94 -8.77 -10.61
CA ARG A 102 46.69 -8.00 -10.54
C ARG A 102 46.32 -7.46 -11.92
N PRO A 103 45.03 -7.33 -12.25
CA PRO A 103 44.58 -6.55 -13.39
C PRO A 103 45.05 -5.09 -13.25
N ASP A 104 45.13 -4.38 -14.37
CA ASP A 104 45.26 -2.94 -14.33
C ASP A 104 44.02 -2.29 -13.67
N PRO A 105 44.12 -1.06 -13.13
CA PRO A 105 43.04 -0.43 -12.38
C PRO A 105 41.72 -0.28 -13.16
N GLU A 106 41.78 -0.08 -14.47
CA GLU A 106 40.60 0.09 -15.32
C GLU A 106 39.85 -1.23 -15.47
N THR A 107 40.56 -2.29 -15.86
CA THR A 107 40.00 -3.65 -15.95
C THR A 107 39.43 -4.11 -14.59
N TYR A 108 40.14 -3.81 -13.50
CA TYR A 108 39.71 -4.12 -12.15
C TYR A 108 38.37 -3.43 -11.81
N GLY A 109 38.31 -2.10 -11.97
CA GLY A 109 37.11 -1.33 -11.67
C GLY A 109 35.92 -1.71 -12.56
N ARG A 110 36.18 -2.01 -13.84
CA ARG A 110 35.17 -2.44 -14.80
C ARG A 110 34.56 -3.79 -14.39
N PHE A 111 35.38 -4.76 -13.99
CA PHE A 111 34.88 -6.07 -13.55
C PHE A 111 34.02 -5.96 -12.29
N VAL A 112 34.49 -5.22 -11.28
CA VAL A 112 33.74 -5.03 -10.04
C VAL A 112 32.40 -4.35 -10.29
N SER A 113 32.39 -3.27 -11.06
CA SER A 113 31.16 -2.52 -11.35
C SER A 113 30.17 -3.33 -12.19
N TRP A 114 30.67 -4.15 -13.12
CA TRP A 114 29.81 -5.07 -13.88
C TRP A 114 29.17 -6.13 -12.96
N LEU A 115 29.95 -6.75 -12.08
CA LEU A 115 29.45 -7.80 -11.18
C LEU A 115 28.42 -7.26 -10.18
N GLU A 116 28.63 -6.04 -9.67
CA GLU A 116 27.65 -5.33 -8.85
C GLU A 116 26.34 -5.07 -9.59
N LEU A 117 26.40 -4.58 -10.83
CA LEU A 117 25.20 -4.35 -11.64
C LEU A 117 24.41 -5.63 -11.92
N GLU A 118 25.09 -6.77 -12.13
CA GLU A 118 24.39 -8.04 -12.29
C GLU A 118 23.75 -8.51 -10.97
N LEU A 119 24.44 -8.35 -9.83
CA LEU A 119 23.86 -8.62 -8.51
C LEU A 119 22.64 -7.75 -8.21
N ASP A 120 22.69 -6.46 -8.56
CA ASP A 120 21.57 -5.53 -8.41
C ASP A 120 20.37 -5.96 -9.25
N ARG A 121 20.60 -6.44 -10.48
CA ARG A 121 19.51 -7.00 -11.32
C ARG A 121 18.90 -8.25 -10.71
N VAL A 122 19.73 -9.14 -10.14
CA VAL A 122 19.23 -10.34 -9.44
C VAL A 122 18.37 -9.92 -8.25
N ALA A 123 18.84 -8.97 -7.44
CA ALA A 123 18.12 -8.48 -6.26
C ALA A 123 16.80 -7.78 -6.63
N ALA A 124 16.73 -7.09 -7.77
CA ALA A 124 15.51 -6.46 -8.24
C ALA A 124 14.41 -7.47 -8.63
N VAL A 125 14.79 -8.61 -9.20
CA VAL A 125 13.86 -9.67 -9.62
C VAL A 125 13.46 -10.56 -8.44
N SER A 126 14.38 -10.83 -7.53
CA SER A 126 14.13 -11.64 -6.33
C SER A 126 14.69 -10.93 -5.09
N PRO A 127 13.94 -9.95 -4.54
CA PRO A 127 14.38 -9.23 -3.36
C PRO A 127 14.53 -10.20 -2.18
N ASN A 128 15.71 -10.21 -1.58
CA ASN A 128 15.96 -10.89 -0.32
C ASN A 128 16.10 -9.84 0.79
N PRO A 129 15.03 -9.51 1.54
CA PRO A 129 15.09 -8.53 2.62
C PRO A 129 15.93 -9.01 3.84
N GLY A 130 16.55 -10.20 3.74
CA GLY A 130 17.29 -10.81 4.82
C GLY A 130 16.37 -11.45 5.86
N ARG A 131 16.89 -11.59 7.08
CA ARG A 131 16.10 -12.11 8.20
C ARG A 131 15.14 -11.03 8.69
N THR A 132 13.93 -11.02 8.16
CA THR A 132 12.83 -10.32 8.80
C THR A 132 12.49 -11.07 10.09
N GLU A 133 12.30 -10.37 11.20
CA GLU A 133 11.75 -11.01 12.40
C GLU A 133 10.41 -11.68 12.05
N ALA A 134 10.24 -12.93 12.47
CA ALA A 134 9.25 -13.82 11.86
C ALA A 134 7.80 -13.34 12.03
N PHE A 135 7.52 -12.47 13.02
CA PHE A 135 6.17 -11.99 13.29
C PHE A 135 6.20 -10.52 13.73
N HIS A 136 5.77 -9.64 12.83
CA HIS A 136 5.42 -8.27 13.15
C HIS A 136 3.91 -8.21 13.39
N ARG A 137 3.47 -8.07 14.66
CA ARG A 137 2.08 -7.70 14.92
C ARG A 137 1.88 -6.23 14.58
N LEU A 138 0.68 -5.86 14.13
CA LEU A 138 0.35 -4.44 13.94
C LEU A 138 0.51 -3.69 15.27
N ASN A 139 1.13 -2.52 15.21
CA ASN A 139 1.08 -1.56 16.30
C ASN A 139 -0.29 -0.85 16.31
N ARG A 140 -0.54 0.02 17.30
CA ARG A 140 -1.84 0.68 17.49
C ARG A 140 -2.23 1.55 16.31
N THR A 141 -1.27 2.26 15.74
CA THR A 141 -1.47 3.13 14.57
C THR A 141 -1.76 2.30 13.33
N GLU A 142 -1.00 1.24 13.10
CA GLU A 142 -1.20 0.30 12.00
C GLU A 142 -2.55 -0.43 12.12
N TYR A 143 -2.93 -0.82 13.33
CA TYR A 143 -4.23 -1.44 13.61
C TYR A 143 -5.39 -0.47 13.35
N HIS A 144 -5.28 0.79 13.79
CA HIS A 144 -6.24 1.85 13.48
C HIS A 144 -6.43 1.98 11.97
N ASN A 145 -5.33 2.15 11.23
CA ASN A 145 -5.38 2.34 9.79
C ASN A 145 -5.93 1.11 9.08
N ALA A 146 -5.57 -0.10 9.51
CA ALA A 146 -6.11 -1.33 8.95
C ALA A 146 -7.63 -1.46 9.18
N VAL A 147 -8.14 -1.06 10.35
CA VAL A 147 -9.59 -1.08 10.63
C VAL A 147 -10.32 -0.06 9.75
N ARG A 148 -9.80 1.17 9.65
CA ARG A 148 -10.35 2.19 8.76
C ARG A 148 -10.33 1.73 7.30
N ASP A 149 -9.20 1.25 6.80
CA ASP A 149 -9.04 0.94 5.38
C ASP A 149 -9.82 -0.32 4.96
N LEU A 150 -10.00 -1.30 5.86
CA LEU A 150 -10.71 -2.54 5.54
C LEU A 150 -12.22 -2.46 5.81
N LEU A 151 -12.65 -1.73 6.84
CA LEU A 151 -14.03 -1.72 7.31
C LEU A 151 -14.72 -0.37 7.16
N ASP A 152 -13.97 0.68 6.82
CA ASP A 152 -14.46 2.07 6.77
C ASP A 152 -15.06 2.52 8.12
N VAL A 153 -14.49 2.03 9.22
CA VAL A 153 -14.91 2.36 10.58
C VAL A 153 -13.82 3.14 11.30
N GLU A 154 -14.16 4.36 11.70
CA GLU A 154 -13.33 5.16 12.60
C GLU A 154 -13.52 4.72 14.07
N VAL A 155 -12.42 4.40 14.75
CA VAL A 155 -12.41 4.00 16.16
C VAL A 155 -11.24 4.61 16.90
N ASP A 156 -11.47 5.06 18.14
CA ASP A 156 -10.37 5.41 19.03
C ASP A 156 -9.70 4.13 19.57
N VAL A 157 -8.60 3.71 18.92
CA VAL A 157 -7.85 2.53 19.34
C VAL A 157 -7.11 2.75 20.66
N THR A 158 -6.91 4.00 21.10
CA THR A 158 -6.24 4.30 22.38
C THR A 158 -7.07 3.85 23.58
N GLU A 159 -8.39 3.79 23.43
CA GLU A 159 -9.30 3.23 24.43
C GLU A 159 -9.37 1.68 24.39
N LEU A 160 -8.96 1.07 23.27
CA LEU A 160 -9.14 -0.36 23.01
C LEU A 160 -7.87 -1.16 23.32
N LEU A 161 -6.72 -0.63 22.95
CA LEU A 161 -5.42 -1.30 23.05
C LEU A 161 -4.45 -0.47 23.90
N PRO A 162 -3.61 -1.13 24.72
CA PRO A 162 -2.54 -0.44 25.42
C PRO A 162 -1.53 0.16 24.43
N ALA A 163 -0.72 1.11 24.90
CA ALA A 163 0.38 1.65 24.11
C ALA A 163 1.41 0.55 23.78
N ASP A 164 2.00 0.65 22.60
CA ASP A 164 3.06 -0.25 22.15
C ASP A 164 4.41 0.07 22.80
N GLY A 165 5.26 -0.95 22.90
CA GLY A 165 6.66 -0.75 23.29
C GLY A 165 7.44 -0.12 22.15
N GLY A 166 8.21 0.92 22.46
CA GLY A 166 9.11 1.57 21.52
C GLY A 166 10.56 1.08 21.66
N SER A 167 11.29 1.07 20.54
CA SER A 167 12.74 0.87 20.51
C SER A 167 13.37 1.77 19.45
N TYR A 168 14.56 2.32 19.74
CA TYR A 168 15.23 3.32 18.89
C TYR A 168 14.36 4.52 18.49
N GLY A 169 13.32 4.85 19.28
CA GLY A 169 12.37 5.92 18.98
C GLY A 169 11.21 5.53 18.06
N PHE A 170 11.09 4.24 17.70
CA PHE A 170 10.03 3.72 16.83
C PHE A 170 9.18 2.67 17.56
N ASP A 171 7.89 2.65 17.29
CA ASP A 171 6.89 1.74 17.87
C ASP A 171 6.42 0.64 16.89
N ASN A 172 7.10 0.49 15.75
CA ASN A 172 6.83 -0.51 14.71
C ASN A 172 7.99 -1.53 14.55
N ILE A 173 8.84 -1.66 15.57
CA ILE A 173 9.96 -2.59 15.55
C ILE A 173 9.47 -3.97 15.98
N ALA A 174 9.35 -4.89 15.02
CA ALA A 174 8.84 -6.24 15.20
C ALA A 174 9.41 -6.97 16.44
N GLY A 175 10.72 -6.89 16.68
CA GLY A 175 11.36 -7.59 17.80
C GLY A 175 11.06 -7.09 19.19
N VAL A 176 10.42 -5.94 19.31
CA VAL A 176 9.97 -5.38 20.60
C VAL A 176 8.44 -5.46 20.74
N LEU A 177 7.73 -5.76 19.65
CA LEU A 177 6.29 -5.92 19.60
C LEU A 177 5.84 -7.34 19.97
N GLY A 178 6.11 -7.73 21.22
CA GLY A 178 5.64 -9.00 21.77
C GLY A 178 4.11 -9.07 21.91
N ILE A 179 3.57 -10.29 21.95
CA ILE A 179 2.19 -10.58 22.32
C ILE A 179 2.16 -11.20 23.72
N SER A 180 1.42 -10.57 24.64
CA SER A 180 1.07 -11.17 25.92
C SER A 180 -0.36 -11.73 25.88
N PRO A 181 -0.72 -12.70 26.75
CA PRO A 181 -2.09 -13.20 26.84
C PRO A 181 -3.12 -12.08 27.05
N THR A 182 -2.82 -11.11 27.92
CA THR A 182 -3.69 -9.95 28.16
C THR A 182 -3.84 -9.07 26.92
N LEU A 183 -2.78 -8.86 26.14
CA LEU A 183 -2.87 -8.11 24.90
C LEU A 183 -3.75 -8.84 23.88
N LEU A 184 -3.65 -10.17 23.79
CA LEU A 184 -4.52 -10.97 22.92
C LEU A 184 -6.00 -10.84 23.32
N GLU A 185 -6.30 -10.89 24.62
CA GLU A 185 -7.67 -10.65 25.13
C GLU A 185 -8.19 -9.26 24.75
N ARG A 186 -7.33 -8.23 24.82
CA ARG A 186 -7.67 -6.87 24.38
C ARG A 186 -7.95 -6.82 22.88
N TYR A 187 -7.14 -7.46 22.04
CA TYR A 187 -7.42 -7.57 20.60
C TYR A 187 -8.75 -8.25 20.31
N LEU A 188 -9.08 -9.34 21.00
CA LEU A 188 -10.37 -10.03 20.83
C LEU A 188 -11.54 -9.15 21.28
N GLY A 189 -11.38 -8.37 22.35
CA GLY A 189 -12.36 -7.38 22.81
C GLY A 189 -12.56 -6.24 21.81
N ALA A 190 -11.47 -5.68 21.30
CA ALA A 190 -11.47 -4.64 20.27
C ALA A 190 -12.16 -5.15 19.00
N ALA A 191 -11.75 -6.31 18.49
CA ALA A 191 -12.35 -6.95 17.32
C ALA A 191 -13.86 -7.15 17.49
N ARG A 192 -14.32 -7.64 18.67
CA ARG A 192 -15.76 -7.80 18.94
C ARG A 192 -16.52 -6.47 18.90
N LYS A 193 -15.95 -5.39 19.45
CA LYS A 193 -16.57 -4.05 19.40
C LYS A 193 -16.62 -3.53 17.96
N ILE A 194 -15.49 -3.61 17.24
CA ILE A 194 -15.34 -3.15 15.86
C ILE A 194 -16.27 -3.92 14.92
N SER A 195 -16.32 -5.25 14.99
CA SER A 195 -17.22 -6.07 14.18
C SER A 195 -18.70 -5.72 14.40
N ARG A 196 -19.10 -5.35 15.62
CA ARG A 196 -20.47 -4.93 15.90
C ARG A 196 -20.80 -3.57 15.30
N ILE A 197 -19.82 -2.67 15.20
CA ILE A 197 -19.99 -1.38 14.54
C ILE A 197 -20.07 -1.61 13.03
N ALA A 198 -19.11 -2.35 12.46
CA ALA A 198 -19.00 -2.63 11.03
C ALA A 198 -20.22 -3.37 10.47
N LEU A 199 -20.74 -4.38 11.18
CA LEU A 199 -21.93 -5.11 10.73
C LEU A 199 -23.23 -4.33 10.96
N GLY A 200 -23.21 -3.36 11.88
CA GLY A 200 -24.41 -2.72 12.38
C GLY A 200 -25.39 -3.69 13.05
N ARG A 201 -26.42 -3.14 13.70
CA ARG A 201 -27.64 -3.88 14.01
C ARG A 201 -28.80 -3.05 13.50
N PRO A 202 -29.64 -3.58 12.60
CA PRO A 202 -30.81 -2.84 12.16
C PRO A 202 -31.70 -2.56 13.37
N PRO A 203 -32.24 -1.33 13.49
CA PRO A 203 -33.15 -0.99 14.55
C PRO A 203 -34.40 -1.89 14.45
N PRO A 204 -34.99 -2.30 15.59
CA PRO A 204 -36.12 -3.23 15.58
C PRO A 204 -37.38 -2.63 14.94
N SER A 205 -37.41 -1.32 14.71
CA SER A 205 -38.49 -0.60 14.04
C SER A 205 -37.95 0.65 13.32
N ALA A 206 -38.79 1.26 12.47
CA ALA A 206 -38.47 2.53 11.85
C ALA A 206 -38.13 3.58 12.93
N ALA A 207 -36.88 4.05 12.91
CA ALA A 207 -36.42 5.11 13.81
C ALA A 207 -36.69 6.47 13.16
N THR A 208 -37.08 7.45 13.98
CA THR A 208 -37.16 8.86 13.57
C THR A 208 -36.12 9.61 14.37
N GLU A 209 -35.20 10.27 13.68
CA GLU A 209 -34.25 11.20 14.30
C GLU A 209 -34.67 12.63 14.01
N THR A 210 -34.56 13.51 15.01
CA THR A 210 -34.93 14.92 14.87
C THR A 210 -33.75 15.79 15.24
N PHE A 211 -33.20 16.45 14.23
CA PHE A 211 -32.18 17.48 14.41
C PHE A 211 -32.86 18.82 14.64
N ARG A 212 -32.46 19.52 15.70
CA ARG A 212 -32.95 20.86 16.00
C ARG A 212 -31.83 21.85 15.72
N VAL A 213 -32.12 22.82 14.86
CA VAL A 213 -31.29 24.01 14.70
C VAL A 213 -31.53 24.91 15.90
N ALA A 214 -30.47 25.43 16.51
CA ALA A 214 -30.59 26.34 17.64
C ALA A 214 -31.29 27.64 17.21
N ASN A 215 -32.21 28.14 18.03
CA ASN A 215 -33.01 29.33 17.68
C ASN A 215 -32.17 30.62 17.57
N ASP A 216 -30.99 30.62 18.19
CA ASP A 216 -30.00 31.69 18.19
C ASP A 216 -28.90 31.50 17.14
N LEU A 217 -28.93 30.41 16.36
CA LEU A 217 -28.02 30.24 15.24
C LEU A 217 -28.36 31.25 14.15
N SER A 218 -27.42 32.16 13.86
CA SER A 218 -27.52 33.08 12.72
C SER A 218 -27.81 32.29 11.45
N GLN A 219 -28.86 32.69 10.72
CA GLN A 219 -29.14 32.20 9.37
C GLN A 219 -28.70 33.23 8.32
N ASP A 220 -27.90 34.23 8.74
CA ASP A 220 -27.44 35.32 7.88
C ASP A 220 -26.05 35.10 7.28
N ASP A 221 -25.30 34.15 7.85
CA ASP A 221 -23.92 33.84 7.49
C ASP A 221 -23.82 32.44 6.89
N TRP A 222 -22.77 32.20 6.11
CA TRP A 222 -22.45 30.85 5.63
C TRP A 222 -21.98 29.96 6.80
N VAL A 223 -22.40 28.70 6.80
CA VAL A 223 -22.07 27.72 7.84
C VAL A 223 -21.01 26.75 7.32
N ASP A 224 -20.04 26.40 8.17
CA ASP A 224 -18.95 25.50 7.78
C ASP A 224 -19.48 24.14 7.31
N GLY A 225 -18.93 23.66 6.19
CA GLY A 225 -19.37 22.45 5.50
C GLY A 225 -20.61 22.59 4.60
N MET A 226 -21.20 23.79 4.46
CA MET A 226 -22.29 24.02 3.49
C MET A 226 -21.75 24.34 2.07
N PRO A 227 -22.53 24.07 1.00
CA PRO A 227 -22.17 24.50 -0.34
C PRO A 227 -21.91 26.01 -0.43
N PHE A 228 -20.95 26.40 -1.27
CA PHE A 228 -20.64 27.82 -1.49
C PHE A 228 -21.83 28.55 -2.09
N GLY A 229 -22.11 29.76 -1.60
CA GLY A 229 -23.24 30.58 -2.04
C GLY A 229 -24.53 30.37 -1.24
N THR A 230 -24.55 29.42 -0.30
CA THR A 230 -25.63 29.30 0.68
C THR A 230 -25.48 30.35 1.79
N ARG A 231 -26.61 30.66 2.44
CA ARG A 231 -26.70 31.56 3.58
C ARG A 231 -27.55 30.88 4.65
N GLY A 232 -27.02 30.70 5.85
CA GLY A 232 -27.64 29.93 6.92
C GLY A 232 -27.58 28.42 6.70
N GLY A 233 -28.47 27.70 7.38
CA GLY A 233 -28.56 26.23 7.37
C GLY A 233 -27.97 25.56 8.60
N ALA A 234 -27.87 24.23 8.53
CA ALA A 234 -27.16 23.39 9.49
C ALA A 234 -26.71 22.07 8.84
N THR A 235 -25.49 21.63 9.14
CA THR A 235 -24.93 20.34 8.69
C THR A 235 -25.06 19.29 9.79
N PHE A 236 -25.39 18.06 9.42
CA PHE A 236 -25.51 16.94 10.36
C PHE A 236 -24.83 15.71 9.76
N GLN A 237 -23.99 15.06 10.54
CA GLN A 237 -23.52 13.73 10.21
C GLN A 237 -24.53 12.71 10.70
N TYR A 238 -25.03 11.87 9.80
CA TYR A 238 -26.01 10.83 10.12
C TYR A 238 -25.64 9.49 9.50
N ASN A 239 -25.55 8.47 10.35
CA ASN A 239 -25.29 7.11 9.92
C ASN A 239 -26.63 6.39 9.69
N PHE A 240 -26.97 6.14 8.42
CA PHE A 240 -28.19 5.44 8.06
C PHE A 240 -28.13 3.98 8.55
N PRO A 241 -29.08 3.53 9.39
CA PRO A 241 -28.97 2.22 10.04
C PRO A 241 -29.14 1.01 9.11
N GLN A 242 -29.70 1.19 7.91
CA GLN A 242 -29.94 0.15 6.92
C GLN A 242 -30.09 0.76 5.53
N ASP A 243 -29.85 -0.02 4.48
CA ASP A 243 -30.22 0.43 3.13
C ASP A 243 -31.75 0.54 3.02
N GLY A 244 -32.25 1.66 2.51
CA GLY A 244 -33.68 1.89 2.44
C GLY A 244 -34.09 3.25 1.91
N GLU A 245 -35.41 3.46 1.85
CA GLU A 245 -35.99 4.75 1.54
C GLU A 245 -36.17 5.55 2.83
N TYR A 246 -35.57 6.73 2.86
CA TYR A 246 -35.65 7.64 4.00
C TYR A 246 -36.51 8.84 3.63
N VAL A 247 -37.42 9.22 4.53
CA VAL A 247 -38.29 10.37 4.35
C VAL A 247 -37.73 11.53 5.17
N VAL A 248 -37.24 12.55 4.48
CA VAL A 248 -36.75 13.77 5.13
C VAL A 248 -37.90 14.78 5.22
N ARG A 249 -38.18 15.24 6.44
CA ARG A 249 -39.19 16.27 6.71
C ARG A 249 -38.53 17.48 7.35
N VAL A 250 -38.70 18.63 6.70
CA VAL A 250 -38.22 19.91 7.19
C VAL A 250 -39.39 20.66 7.81
N PHE A 251 -39.21 21.13 9.04
CA PHE A 251 -40.17 21.98 9.73
C PHE A 251 -39.52 23.33 9.99
N LEU A 252 -40.11 24.39 9.43
CA LEU A 252 -39.63 25.75 9.67
C LEU A 252 -40.01 26.19 11.09
N ALA A 253 -39.07 26.86 11.76
CA ALA A 253 -39.30 27.46 13.06
C ALA A 253 -40.42 28.50 12.98
N ARG A 254 -41.27 28.52 14.01
CA ARG A 254 -42.37 29.48 14.16
C ARG A 254 -42.14 30.31 15.40
N ASN A 255 -42.53 31.59 15.34
CA ASN A 255 -42.52 32.46 16.51
C ASN A 255 -43.59 32.03 17.54
N ALA A 256 -43.62 32.69 18.70
CA ALA A 256 -44.59 32.40 19.76
C ALA A 256 -46.07 32.51 19.31
N GLY A 257 -46.34 33.29 18.26
CA GLY A 257 -47.66 33.42 17.64
C GLY A 257 -47.95 32.39 16.54
N GLY A 258 -47.10 31.38 16.35
CA GLY A 258 -47.25 30.34 15.34
C GLY A 258 -46.97 30.80 13.90
N SER A 259 -46.48 32.02 13.70
CA SER A 259 -46.16 32.56 12.38
C SER A 259 -44.73 32.26 11.98
N LEU A 260 -44.50 32.07 10.68
CA LEU A 260 -43.16 31.95 10.12
C LEU A 260 -42.47 33.33 10.10
N ALA A 261 -41.14 33.32 10.02
CA ALA A 261 -40.40 34.53 9.70
C ALA A 261 -40.84 35.09 8.34
N ILE A 262 -40.98 36.41 8.27
CA ILE A 262 -41.31 37.12 7.02
C ILE A 262 -39.99 37.59 6.43
N PHE A 263 -39.74 37.18 5.18
CA PHE A 263 -38.58 37.61 4.42
C PHE A 263 -39.01 38.62 3.35
N ASP A 264 -38.14 39.59 3.08
CA ASP A 264 -38.32 40.65 2.08
C ASP A 264 -37.98 40.20 0.65
N ALA A 265 -37.31 39.06 0.51
CA ALA A 265 -36.97 38.40 -0.74
C ALA A 265 -37.39 36.91 -0.74
N PRO A 266 -37.61 36.29 -1.91
CA PRO A 266 -37.80 34.85 -2.01
C PRO A 266 -36.53 34.12 -1.54
N HIS A 267 -36.72 33.06 -0.76
CA HIS A 267 -35.64 32.21 -0.27
C HIS A 267 -35.88 30.78 -0.74
N THR A 268 -34.80 30.09 -1.12
CA THR A 268 -34.85 28.68 -1.49
C THR A 268 -34.20 27.87 -0.37
N LEU A 269 -34.91 26.88 0.15
CA LEU A 269 -34.36 25.91 1.08
C LEU A 269 -33.97 24.65 0.31
N GLU A 270 -32.69 24.30 0.41
CA GLU A 270 -32.14 23.09 -0.19
C GLU A 270 -31.83 22.05 0.89
N VAL A 271 -32.07 20.79 0.56
CA VAL A 271 -31.65 19.63 1.34
C VAL A 271 -30.70 18.83 0.47
N SER A 272 -29.46 18.71 0.92
CA SER A 272 -28.44 17.88 0.29
C SER A 272 -28.11 16.67 1.15
N LEU A 273 -27.68 15.60 0.48
CA LEU A 273 -27.11 14.40 1.08
C LEU A 273 -25.80 14.11 0.35
N ASP A 274 -24.69 13.99 1.09
CA ASP A 274 -23.35 13.78 0.51
C ASP A 274 -23.04 14.76 -0.64
N ASP A 275 -23.31 16.05 -0.40
CA ASP A 275 -23.16 17.17 -1.34
C ASP A 275 -24.06 17.14 -2.59
N GLU A 276 -24.97 16.16 -2.71
CA GLU A 276 -25.96 16.09 -3.79
C GLU A 276 -27.31 16.66 -3.31
N VAL A 277 -27.86 17.64 -4.04
CA VAL A 277 -29.19 18.20 -3.72
C VAL A 277 -30.28 17.18 -4.01
N VAL A 278 -30.94 16.70 -2.96
CA VAL A 278 -32.03 15.72 -3.06
C VAL A 278 -33.41 16.37 -3.11
N GLN A 279 -33.55 17.60 -2.61
CA GLN A 279 -34.82 18.33 -2.58
C GLN A 279 -34.59 19.83 -2.43
N SER A 280 -35.38 20.64 -3.14
CA SER A 280 -35.49 22.09 -2.93
C SER A 280 -36.93 22.51 -2.63
N TYR A 281 -37.07 23.62 -1.92
CA TYR A 281 -38.33 24.27 -1.55
C TYR A 281 -38.21 25.78 -1.81
N THR A 282 -39.26 26.41 -2.33
CA THR A 282 -39.32 27.86 -2.60
C THR A 282 -40.59 28.44 -1.99
#